data_AF-A0A0L0QKA8-F1
#
_entry.id   AF-A0A0L0QKA8-F1
#
_cell.length_a   1.000
_cell.length_b   1.000
_cell.length_c   1.000
_cell.angle_alpha   90.00
_cell.angle_beta   90.00
_cell.angle_gamma   90.00
#
_symmetry.space_group_name_H-M   'P 1'
#
loop_
_entity.id
_entity.type
_entity.pdbx_description
1 polymer ?
#
loop_
_entity_poly.entity_id
_entity_poly.type
_entity_poly.pdbx_seq_one_letter_code
_entity_poly.pdbx_strand_id
1 'polypeptide(L)' 'MNVYAQSIQREFLEMYADNRIYDIVKTNSYNIDFTIIVDGSHMKSNLRIGYDGDLSFDTAEKLIKNKFSDVNEE' A
#
# COMPACT_ATOMS: atom_id res chain seq x y z
N MET A 1 -9.40 8.88 -14.23
CA MET A 1 -9.02 7.68 -13.47
C MET A 1 -9.48 7.82 -12.03
N ASN A 2 -10.25 6.87 -11.51
CA ASN A 2 -10.59 6.81 -10.09
C ASN A 2 -9.84 5.65 -9.42
N VAL A 3 -9.40 5.84 -8.18
CA VAL A 3 -8.71 4.83 -7.38
C VAL A 3 -9.46 4.72 -6.06
N TYR A 4 -9.74 3.48 -5.66
CA TYR A 4 -10.39 3.17 -4.39
C TYR A 4 -9.55 2.15 -3.63
N ALA A 5 -9.04 2.53 -2.46
CA ALA A 5 -8.30 1.62 -1.61
C ALA A 5 -9.27 0.69 -0.86
N GLN A 6 -8.97 -0.62 -0.85
CA GLN A 6 -9.84 -1.67 -0.29
C GLN A 6 -9.24 -2.29 0.98
N SER A 7 -7.91 -2.42 1.03
CA SER A 7 -7.20 -2.94 2.19
C SER A 7 -5.90 -2.18 2.38
N ILE A 8 -5.53 -1.92 3.64
CA ILE A 8 -4.23 -1.38 4.03
C ILE A 8 -3.67 -2.30 5.11
N GLN A 9 -2.56 -2.95 4.82
CA GLN A 9 -1.92 -3.90 5.73
C GLN A 9 -0.50 -3.42 6.00
N ARG A 10 -0.23 -3.08 7.27
CA ARG A 10 1.12 -2.73 7.71
C ARG A 10 1.94 -4.01 7.85
N GLU A 11 3.14 -4.01 7.27
CA GLU A 11 4.07 -5.13 7.40
C GLU A 11 4.72 -5.12 8.79
N PHE A 12 4.85 -6.30 9.36
CA PHE A 12 5.52 -6.53 10.64
C PHE A 12 6.78 -7.35 10.38
N LEU A 13 7.89 -6.95 11.00
CA LEU A 13 9.12 -7.71 10.97
C LEU A 13 9.21 -8.54 12.26
N GLU A 14 9.34 -9.85 12.10
CA GLU A 14 9.52 -10.79 13.21
C GLU A 14 11.00 -11.20 13.28
N MET A 15 11.62 -11.01 14.44
CA MET A 15 13.00 -11.46 14.69
C MET A 15 13.00 -12.78 15.46
N TYR A 16 13.67 -13.78 14.88
CA TYR A 16 13.83 -15.11 15.46
C TYR A 16 15.25 -15.31 15.98
N ALA A 17 15.38 -15.74 17.23
CA ALA A 17 16.61 -16.32 17.79
C ALA A 17 16.23 -17.59 18.55
N ASP A 18 17.10 -18.61 18.56
CA ASP A 18 16.91 -19.85 19.34
C ASP A 18 15.49 -20.45 19.30
N ASN A 19 14.86 -20.46 18.11
CA ASN A 19 13.48 -20.94 17.87
C ASN A 19 12.37 -20.23 18.68
N ARG A 20 12.56 -18.95 19.04
CA ARG A 20 11.53 -18.09 19.66
C ARG A 20 11.41 -16.75 18.93
N ILE A 21 10.21 -16.17 18.93
CA ILE A 21 9.97 -14.80 18.47
C ILE A 21 10.38 -13.86 19.60
N TYR A 22 11.34 -12.98 19.33
CA TYR A 22 11.86 -12.04 20.34
C TYR A 22 11.25 -10.64 20.22
N ASP A 23 10.98 -10.19 18.98
CA ASP A 23 10.44 -8.86 18.74
C ASP A 23 9.55 -8.85 17.48
N ILE A 24 8.50 -8.02 17.51
CA ILE A 24 7.60 -7.74 16.40
C ILE A 24 7.62 -6.24 16.19
N VAL A 25 8.41 -5.79 15.21
CA VAL A 25 8.57 -4.36 14.91
C VAL A 25 7.62 -3.97 13.79
N LYS A 26 6.81 -2.93 14.03
CA LYS A 26 6.00 -2.29 12.98
C LYS A 26 6.93 -1.62 11.97
N THR A 27 6.87 -2.05 10.71
CA THR A 27 7.65 -1.41 9.64
C THR A 27 6.94 -0.15 9.12
N ASN A 28 7.62 0.68 8.33
CA ASN A 28 7.00 1.78 7.58
C ASN A 28 6.56 1.33 6.18
N SER A 29 6.22 0.05 6.01
CA SER A 29 5.84 -0.56 4.74
C SER A 29 4.40 -1.05 4.81
N TYR A 30 3.63 -0.72 3.78
CA TYR A 30 2.22 -1.04 3.67
C TYR A 30 1.94 -1.76 2.35
N ASN A 31 1.26 -2.90 2.43
CA ASN A 31 0.63 -3.54 1.28
C ASN A 31 -0.79 -3.01 1.15
N ILE A 32 -1.11 -2.48 -0.03
CA ILE A 32 -2.40 -1.83 -0.30
C ILE A 32 -3.06 -2.52 -1.47
N ASP A 33 -4.25 -3.05 -1.23
CA ASP A 33 -5.12 -3.57 -2.29
C ASP A 33 -6.08 -2.46 -2.71
N PHE A 34 -6.23 -2.23 -4.01
CA PHE A 34 -7.06 -1.16 -4.55
C PHE A 34 -7.70 -1.53 -5.88
N THR A 35 -8.75 -0.80 -6.25
CA THR A 35 -9.38 -0.90 -7.57
C THR A 35 -9.20 0.41 -8.31
N ILE A 36 -8.67 0.33 -9.54
CA ILE A 36 -8.63 1.43 -10.49
C ILE A 36 -9.86 1.32 -11.39
N ILE A 37 -10.56 2.43 -11.59
CA ILE A 37 -11.64 2.56 -12.56
C ILE A 37 -11.21 3.51 -13.68
N VAL A 38 -11.14 2.99 -14.90
CA VAL A 38 -10.84 3.73 -16.15
C VAL A 38 -11.86 3.33 -17.19
N ASP A 39 -12.59 4.30 -17.76
CA ASP A 39 -13.57 4.08 -18.83
C ASP A 39 -14.57 2.95 -18.57
N GLY A 40 -15.07 2.86 -17.33
CA GLY A 40 -16.00 1.81 -16.90
C GLY A 40 -15.38 0.43 -16.68
N SER A 41 -14.07 0.27 -16.92
CA SER A 41 -13.31 -0.94 -16.61
C SER A 41 -12.78 -0.90 -15.18
N HIS A 42 -12.84 -2.04 -14.49
CA HIS A 42 -12.42 -2.20 -13.10
C HIS A 42 -11.17 -3.10 -13.05
N MET A 43 -10.05 -2.54 -12.60
CA MET A 43 -8.80 -3.27 -12.44
C MET A 43 -8.46 -3.37 -10.96
N LYS A 44 -8.39 -4.60 -10.45
CA LYS A 44 -7.88 -4.86 -9.10
C LYS A 44 -6.36 -4.89 -9.16
N SER A 45 -5.71 -4.26 -8.21
CA SER A 45 -4.25 -4.16 -8.15
C SER A 45 -3.79 -4.11 -6.71
N ASN A 46 -2.51 -4.44 -6.52
CA ASN A 46 -1.85 -4.35 -5.23
C ASN A 46 -0.59 -3.48 -5.40
N LEU A 47 -0.26 -2.71 -4.37
CA LEU A 47 0.96 -1.91 -4.35
C LEU A 47 1.55 -1.89 -2.95
N ARG A 48 2.88 -2.05 -2.89
CA ARG A 48 3.66 -1.81 -1.67
C ARG A 48 4.11 -0.36 -1.63
N ILE A 49 3.78 0.35 -0.55
CA ILE A 49 4.15 1.75 -0.32
C ILE A 49 4.91 1.88 0.98
N GLY A 50 6.05 2.57 0.95
CA GLY A 50 6.72 3.05 2.16
C GLY A 50 6.06 4.34 2.65
N TYR A 51 5.61 4.38 3.89
CA TYR A 51 4.99 5.56 4.49
C TYR A 51 5.32 5.65 5.98
N ASP A 52 5.78 6.82 6.43
CA ASP A 52 6.11 7.08 7.83
C ASP A 52 4.89 7.64 8.57
N GLY A 53 4.41 6.89 9.56
CA GLY A 53 3.16 7.16 10.28
C GLY A 53 2.00 6.26 9.87
N ASP A 54 0.80 6.56 10.35
CA ASP A 54 -0.39 5.76 10.07
C ASP A 54 -1.03 6.15 8.73
N LEU A 55 -1.07 5.19 7.81
CA LEU A 55 -1.61 5.39 6.47
C LEU A 55 -3.14 5.24 6.46
N SER A 56 -3.86 6.32 6.10
CA SER A 56 -5.30 6.30 5.87
C SER A 56 -5.67 5.93 4.43
N PHE A 57 -6.91 5.50 4.20
CA PHE A 57 -7.43 5.20 2.87
C PHE A 57 -7.32 6.39 1.91
N ASP A 58 -7.75 7.59 2.33
CA ASP A 58 -7.65 8.79 1.50
C ASP A 58 -6.21 9.13 1.11
N THR A 59 -5.27 8.92 2.03
CA THR A 59 -3.84 9.17 1.79
C THR A 59 -3.27 8.13 0.82
N ALA A 60 -3.60 6.85 1.04
CA ALA A 60 -3.24 5.76 0.14
C ALA A 60 -3.72 6.01 -1.29
N GLU A 61 -4.99 6.41 -1.47
CA GLU A 61 -5.56 6.71 -2.79
C GLU A 61 -4.84 7.86 -3.49
N LYS A 62 -4.49 8.93 -2.76
CA LYS A 62 -3.71 10.05 -3.32
C LYS A 62 -2.31 9.61 -3.75
N LEU A 63 -1.61 8.84 -2.93
CA LEU A 63 -0.28 8.32 -3.24
C LEU A 63 -0.31 7.40 -4.47
N ILE A 64 -1.31 6.53 -4.55
CA ILE A 64 -1.51 5.66 -5.72
C ILE A 64 -1.80 6.52 -6.95
N LYS A 65 -2.75 7.46 -6.88
CA LYS A 65 -3.08 8.36 -8.01
C LYS A 65 -1.85 9.08 -8.53
N ASN A 66 -1.02 9.65 -7.65
CA ASN A 66 0.21 10.34 -8.05
C ASN A 66 1.17 9.37 -8.77
N LYS A 67 1.40 8.19 -8.20
CA LYS A 67 2.32 7.20 -8.78
C LYS A 67 1.91 6.71 -10.16
N PHE A 68 0.61 6.61 -10.44
CA PHE A 68 0.10 6.25 -11.77
C PHE A 68 -0.06 7.44 -12.72
N SER A 69 -0.08 8.67 -12.21
CA SER A 69 -0.12 9.89 -13.04
C SER A 69 1.27 10.25 -13.55
N ASP A 70 2.32 10.07 -12.72
CA ASP A 70 3.71 10.32 -13.09
C ASP A 70 4.24 9.36 -14.17
N VAL A 71 3.57 8.23 -14.41
CA VAL A 71 3.93 7.25 -15.46
C VAL A 71 3.53 7.75 -16.86
N ASN A 72 2.68 8.78 -16.97
CA ASN A 72 2.18 9.29 -18.25
C ASN A 72 2.95 10.52 -18.80
N GLU A 73 4.08 10.91 -18.20
CA GLU A 73 4.92 12.05 -18.67
C GLU A 73 6.22 11.64 -19.40
N GLU A 74 6.33 10.42 -19.94
CA GLU A 74 7.43 10.01 -20.84
C GLU A 74 6.96 9.60 -22.25
#